data_AF-A0A846MJM8-F1
#
_entry.id   AF-A0A846MJM8-F1
#
_cell.length_a   1.000
_cell.length_b   1.000
_cell.length_c   1.000
_cell.angle_alpha   90.00
_cell.angle_beta   90.00
_cell.angle_gamma   90.00
#
_symmetry.space_group_name_H-M   'P 1'
#
loop_
_entity.id
_entity.type
_entity.pdbx_description
1 polymer ?
#
loop_
_entity_poly.entity_id
_entity_poly.type
_entity_poly.pdbx_seq_one_letter_code
_entity_poly.pdbx_strand_id
1 'polypeptide(L)' 'MVKRDIPEHVDIVFVMTDYINHNLAKKIKEKAKNKEKPIYFVKRSWSSIYSVVQQLEKRK' A
#
# COMPACT_ATOMS: atom_id res chain seq x y z
N MET A 1 -9.82 21.84 -0.11
CA MET A 1 -8.83 20.86 0.40
C MET A 1 -9.49 19.49 0.43
N VAL A 2 -8.99 18.51 -0.33
CA VAL A 2 -9.55 17.14 -0.27
C VAL A 2 -9.06 16.50 1.03
N LYS A 3 -9.97 16.22 1.98
CA LYS A 3 -9.67 15.37 3.15
C LYS A 3 -9.44 13.94 2.62
N ARG A 4 -8.17 13.58 2.40
CA ARG A 4 -7.72 12.30 1.82
C ARG A 4 -7.30 11.33 2.92
N ASP A 5 -8.23 11.05 3.82
CA ASP A 5 -8.01 10.02 4.81
C ASP A 5 -8.36 8.65 4.23
N ILE A 6 -7.54 7.64 4.54
CA ILE A 6 -7.87 6.25 4.24
C ILE A 6 -9.09 5.88 5.08
N PRO A 7 -10.19 5.37 4.48
CA PRO A 7 -11.38 4.93 5.20
C PRO A 7 -11.10 3.75 6.14
N GLU A 8 -11.84 3.63 7.24
CA GLU A 8 -11.62 2.59 8.26
C GLU A 8 -11.91 1.16 7.77
N HIS A 9 -12.90 1.01 6.87
CA HIS A 9 -13.27 -0.26 6.27
C HIS A 9 -12.22 -0.83 5.31
N VAL A 10 -11.15 -0.07 5.02
CA VAL A 10 -10.07 -0.54 4.16
C VAL A 10 -9.17 -1.47 4.97
N ASP A 11 -9.08 -2.72 4.54
CA ASP A 11 -8.17 -3.69 5.14
C ASP A 11 -6.73 -3.45 4.69
N ILE A 12 -6.52 -3.10 3.41
CA ILE A 12 -5.21 -3.06 2.78
C ILE A 12 -5.16 -1.94 1.74
N VAL A 13 -4.01 -1.27 1.63
CA VAL A 13 -3.77 -0.29 0.56
C VAL A 13 -2.64 -0.75 -0.36
N PHE A 14 -2.94 -0.84 -1.65
CA PHE A 14 -1.96 -1.09 -2.70
C PHE A 14 -1.56 0.21 -3.37
N VAL A 15 -0.26 0.50 -3.38
CA VAL A 15 0.33 1.63 -4.08
C VAL A 15 1.03 1.08 -5.31
N MET A 16 0.32 1.15 -6.43
CA MET A 16 0.79 0.68 -7.73
C MET A 16 1.64 1.77 -8.39
N THR A 17 2.89 1.46 -8.68
CA THR A 17 3.84 2.45 -9.18
C THR A 17 4.96 1.78 -9.95
N ASP A 18 5.42 2.42 -11.02
CA ASP A 18 6.61 1.97 -11.74
C ASP A 18 7.89 2.55 -11.13
N TYR A 19 7.76 3.71 -10.45
CA TYR A 19 8.86 4.40 -9.80
C TYR A 19 8.34 5.33 -8.70
N ILE A 20 8.87 5.17 -7.49
CA ILE A 20 8.64 6.09 -6.36
C ILE A 20 9.98 6.60 -5.88
N ASN A 21 10.14 7.91 -5.81
CA ASN A 21 11.30 8.51 -5.17
C ASN A 21 11.30 8.23 -3.65
N HIS A 22 12.49 8.20 -3.04
CA HIS A 22 12.65 7.84 -1.62
C HIS A 22 11.77 8.68 -0.67
N ASN A 23 11.59 9.97 -0.97
CA ASN A 23 10.82 10.90 -0.14
C ASN A 23 9.31 10.58 -0.14
N LEU A 24 8.75 10.21 -1.30
CA LEU A 24 7.35 9.84 -1.43
C LEU A 24 7.08 8.48 -0.79
N ALA A 25 7.99 7.51 -0.95
CA ALA A 25 7.91 6.22 -0.26
C ALA A 25 7.87 6.41 1.26
N LYS A 26 8.74 7.29 1.79
CA LYS A 26 8.80 7.59 3.23
C LYS A 26 7.49 8.20 3.73
N LYS A 27 6.98 9.25 3.08
CA LYS A 27 5.72 9.91 3.46
C LYS A 27 4.51 8.96 3.43
N ILE A 28 4.44 8.08 2.44
CA ILE A 28 3.36 7.10 2.34
C ILE A 28 3.47 6.04 3.45
N LYS A 29 4.68 5.53 3.72
CA LYS A 29 4.93 4.59 4.82
C LYS A 29 4.58 5.19 6.19
N GLU A 30 4.91 6.46 6.41
CA GLU A 30 4.56 7.17 7.66
C GLU A 30 3.05 7.34 7.81
N LYS A 31 2.34 7.73 6.75
CA LYS A 31 0.87 7.80 6.76
C LYS A 31 0.21 6.45 6.99
N ALA A 32 0.78 5.37 6.46
CA ALA A 32 0.33 4.00 6.70
C ALA A 32 0.46 3.63 8.18
N LYS A 33 1.65 3.86 8.75
CA LYS A 33 1.95 3.57 10.15
C LYS A 33 1.01 4.31 11.10
N ASN A 34 0.72 5.57 10.83
CA ASN A 34 -0.18 6.37 11.66
C ASN A 34 -1.64 5.88 11.66
N LYS A 35 -2.02 4.99 10.73
CA LYS A 35 -3.37 4.42 10.65
C LYS A 35 -3.43 2.91 10.95
N GLU A 36 -2.30 2.29 11.33
CA GLU A 36 -2.18 0.85 11.57
C GLU A 36 -2.67 -0.05 10.42
N LYS A 37 -2.78 0.50 9.20
CA LYS A 37 -3.22 -0.26 8.01
C LYS A 37 -2.00 -0.74 7.20
N PRO A 38 -1.96 -2.01 6.77
CA PRO A 38 -0.88 -2.52 5.95
C PRO A 38 -0.88 -1.87 4.55
N ILE A 39 0.29 -1.37 4.15
CA ILE A 39 0.54 -0.75 2.83
C ILE A 39 1.56 -1.57 2.04
N TYR A 40 1.21 -1.86 0.78
CA TYR A 40 2.07 -2.60 -0.14
C TYR A 40 2.37 -1.75 -1.38
N PHE A 41 3.64 -1.66 -1.72
CA PHE A 41 4.09 -1.05 -2.97
C PHE A 41 4.28 -2.16 -3.99
N VAL A 42 3.64 -2.04 -5.14
CA VAL A 42 3.72 -3.05 -6.20
C VAL A 42 3.92 -2.39 -7.55
N LYS A 43 4.67 -3.06 -8.44
CA LYS A 43 4.73 -2.65 -9.85
C LYS A 43 3.36 -2.83 -10.49
N ARG A 44 3.09 -2.09 -11.58
CA ARG A 44 1.87 -2.24 -12.40
C ARG A 44 1.92 -3.50 -13.28
N SER A 45 2.29 -4.64 -12.69
CA SER A 45 2.26 -5.94 -13.37
C SER A 45 1.49 -6.95 -12.54
N TRP A 46 0.70 -7.79 -13.21
CA TRP A 46 -0.13 -8.80 -12.55
C TRP A 46 0.69 -9.75 -11.68
N SER A 47 1.85 -10.19 -12.15
CA SER A 47 2.75 -11.06 -11.38
C SER A 47 3.20 -10.43 -10.05
N SER A 48 3.46 -9.11 -10.04
CA SER A 48 3.85 -8.39 -8.81
C SER A 48 2.68 -8.27 -7.83
N ILE A 49 1.48 -7.98 -8.35
CA ILE A 49 0.26 -7.88 -7.52
C ILE A 49 -0.06 -9.25 -6.93
N TYR A 50 -0.07 -10.28 -7.77
CA TYR A 50 -0.39 -11.66 -7.39
C TYR A 50 0.55 -12.19 -6.30
N SER A 51 1.85 -11.89 -6.39
CA SER A 51 2.83 -12.26 -5.36
C SER A 51 2.48 -11.68 -3.98
N VAL A 52 2.01 -10.44 -3.93
CA VAL A 52 1.59 -9.82 -2.66
C VAL A 52 0.27 -10.39 -2.18
N VAL A 53 -0.70 -10.62 -3.07
CA VAL A 53 -1.97 -11.26 -2.71
C VAL A 53 -1.73 -12.65 -2.10
N GLN A 54 -0.85 -13.46 -2.68
CA GLN A 54 -0.49 -14.75 -2.10
C GLN A 54 0.17 -14.64 -0.72
N GLN A 55 1.00 -13.61 -0.49
CA GLN A 55 1.58 -13.36 0.83
C GLN A 55 0.51 -12.96 1.87
N LEU A 56 -0.54 -12.28 1.43
CA LEU A 56 -1.67 -11.90 2.27
C LEU A 56 -2.53 -13.10 2.65
N GLU A 57 -2.82 -13.98 1.71
CA GLU A 57 -3.59 -15.21 1.96
C GLU A 57 -2.88 -16.13 2.97
N LYS A 58 -1.55 -16.21 2.92
CA LYS A 58 -0.74 -17.01 3.87
C LYS A 58 -0.67 -16.46 5.30
N ARG A 59 -1.13 -15.21 5.53
CA ARG A 59 -1.11 -14.55 6.84
C ARG A 59 -2.47 -14.61 7.56
N LYS A 60 -3.52 -15.09 6.89
CA LYS A 60 -4.78 -15.47 7.54
C LYS A 60 -4.63 -16.83 8.21
#